data_AF-A0A1Q7XUN2-F1
#
_entry.id   AF-A0A1Q7XUN2-F1
#
_cell.length_a   1.000
_cell.length_b   1.000
_cell.length_c   1.000
_cell.angle_alpha   90.00
_cell.angle_beta   90.00
_cell.angle_gamma   90.00
#
_symmetry.space_group_name_H-M   'P 1'
#
loop_
_entity.id
_entity.type
_entity.pdbx_description
1 polymer ?
#
loop_
_entity_poly.entity_id
_entity_poly.type
_entity_poly.pdbx_seq_one_letter_code
_entity_poly.pdbx_strand_id
1 'polypeptide(L)'
;MGGGYPGGGRGGYGRRGGESDEERQKMHELFTPAKAITLSMTGAEVDLVDDRDRKRAFMTDGRKLQKSKDENYQEIAAKWDGHRLVTDEKNPRGGKMSRTFELSYDGRQLYETLHMTTGRNNTPLVIRYAYDVPSPAETRR
;
A
#
# COMPACT_ATOMS: atom_id res chain seq x y z
N MET A 1 -39.48 52.37 9.24
CA MET A 1 -39.88 50.95 9.36
C MET A 1 -39.66 50.28 8.01
N GLY A 2 -39.05 49.08 8.00
CA GLY A 2 -38.72 48.27 6.81
C GLY A 2 -37.33 48.63 6.26
N GLY A 3 -36.25 47.89 6.52
CA GLY A 3 -36.06 46.43 6.42
C GLY A 3 -35.69 46.14 4.97
N GLY A 4 -34.42 46.07 4.54
CA GLY A 4 -33.33 45.27 5.06
C GLY A 4 -32.94 44.29 3.96
N TYR A 5 -32.05 44.70 3.05
CA TYR A 5 -31.35 43.76 2.16
C TYR A 5 -30.03 43.36 2.83
N PRO A 6 -29.77 42.05 2.94
CA PRO A 6 -28.56 41.50 2.34
C PRO A 6 -28.93 40.28 1.47
N GLY A 7 -28.49 40.21 0.22
CA GLY A 7 -27.15 39.68 -0.06
C GLY A 7 -27.16 38.19 0.32
N GLY A 8 -27.52 37.30 -0.60
CA GLY A 8 -26.57 36.84 -1.61
C GLY A 8 -25.67 35.77 -1.00
N GLY A 9 -25.88 34.51 -1.40
CA GLY A 9 -24.93 33.44 -1.09
C GLY A 9 -25.58 32.20 -0.52
N ARG A 10 -25.98 31.28 -1.41
CA ARG A 10 -25.86 29.84 -1.14
C ARG A 10 -24.39 29.54 -0.82
N GLY A 11 -24.04 29.65 0.46
CA GLY A 11 -22.71 29.35 0.98
C GLY A 11 -22.61 27.90 1.40
N GLY A 12 -22.58 26.97 0.44
CA GLY A 12 -22.09 25.61 0.70
C GLY A 12 -20.57 25.66 0.86
N TYR A 13 -20.07 25.84 2.08
CA TYR A 13 -18.64 25.83 2.41
C TYR A 13 -18.48 25.36 3.87
N GLY A 14 -17.78 24.29 4.21
CA GLY A 14 -17.07 23.31 3.40
C GLY A 14 -16.86 22.05 4.25
N ARG A 15 -16.82 20.89 3.58
CA ARG A 15 -16.18 19.70 4.15
C ARG A 15 -14.76 20.11 4.51
N ARG A 16 -14.51 20.29 5.81
CA ARG A 16 -13.19 20.43 6.40
C ARG A 16 -12.44 19.14 6.08
N GLY A 17 -11.74 19.11 4.95
CA GLY A 17 -10.92 18.00 4.49
C GLY A 17 -9.69 17.86 5.38
N GLY A 18 -9.90 17.35 6.59
CA GLY A 18 -8.87 16.79 7.45
C GLY A 18 -8.81 15.29 7.25
N GLU A 19 -7.63 14.71 7.44
CA GLU A 19 -7.44 13.26 7.51
C GLU A 19 -8.40 12.67 8.57
N SER A 20 -9.13 11.62 8.22
CA SER A 20 -9.97 10.91 9.19
C SER A 20 -9.11 10.08 10.15
N ASP A 21 -9.62 9.76 11.34
CA ASP A 21 -8.89 8.90 12.28
C ASP A 21 -8.61 7.51 11.67
N GLU A 22 -9.52 7.02 10.82
CA GLU A 22 -9.35 5.77 10.07
C GLU A 22 -8.23 5.86 9.03
N GLU A 23 -8.16 6.97 8.28
CA GLU A 23 -7.07 7.21 7.32
C GLU A 23 -5.73 7.28 8.05
N ARG A 24 -5.68 7.98 9.19
CA ARG A 24 -4.47 8.08 10.02
C ARG A 24 -4.02 6.72 10.53
N GLN A 25 -4.96 5.90 11.01
CA GLN A 25 -4.67 4.55 11.51
C GLN A 25 -4.14 3.64 10.39
N LYS A 26 -4.80 3.63 9.21
CA LYS A 26 -4.34 2.85 8.05
C LYS A 26 -2.99 3.33 7.52
N MET A 27 -2.70 4.63 7.57
CA MET A 27 -1.38 5.18 7.23
C MET A 27 -0.31 4.69 8.22
N HIS A 28 -0.61 4.68 9.52
CA HIS A 28 0.29 4.16 10.53
C HIS A 28 0.58 2.66 10.29
N GLU A 29 -0.46 1.88 9.98
CA GLU A 29 -0.33 0.44 9.67
C GLU A 29 0.44 0.17 8.38
N LEU A 30 0.36 1.04 7.37
CA LEU A 30 1.13 0.97 6.14
C LEU A 30 2.64 1.19 6.39
N PHE A 31 2.97 2.05 7.35
CA PHE A 31 4.36 2.36 7.73
C PHE A 31 4.91 1.47 8.85
N THR A 32 4.08 0.64 9.46
CA THR A 32 4.53 -0.33 10.45
C THR A 32 4.89 -1.63 9.72
N PRO A 33 6.19 -1.95 9.54
CA PRO A 33 6.57 -3.15 8.82
C PRO A 33 6.03 -4.40 9.50
N ALA A 34 5.75 -5.43 8.69
CA ALA A 34 5.59 -6.78 9.20
C ALA A 34 6.92 -7.28 9.77
N LYS A 35 6.91 -8.14 10.79
CA LYS A 35 8.15 -8.75 11.32
C LYS A 35 8.66 -9.87 10.42
N ALA A 36 7.74 -10.56 9.76
CA ALA A 36 8.03 -11.61 8.80
C ALA A 36 7.01 -11.55 7.67
N ILE A 37 7.45 -11.88 6.46
CA ILE A 37 6.59 -12.03 5.29
C ILE A 37 6.95 -13.32 4.57
N THR A 38 5.94 -13.97 4.03
CA THR A 38 6.07 -15.11 3.13
C THR A 38 5.59 -14.67 1.76
N LEU A 39 6.45 -14.82 0.75
CA LEU A 39 6.10 -14.63 -0.65
C LEU A 39 6.09 -15.98 -1.37
N SER A 40 5.01 -16.27 -2.08
CA SER A 40 4.89 -17.45 -2.94
C SER A 40 4.33 -17.06 -4.29
N MET A 41 4.82 -17.68 -5.36
CA MET A 41 4.36 -17.39 -6.73
C MET A 41 3.70 -18.62 -7.33
N THR A 42 2.50 -18.45 -7.87
CA THR A 42 1.74 -19.49 -8.59
C THR A 42 1.28 -18.93 -9.94
N GLY A 43 1.95 -19.32 -11.02
CA GLY A 43 1.65 -18.80 -12.36
C GLY A 43 1.85 -17.28 -12.44
N ALA A 44 0.76 -16.53 -12.65
CA ALA A 44 0.77 -15.07 -12.74
C ALA A 44 0.37 -14.34 -11.44
N GLU A 45 0.26 -15.07 -10.34
CA GLU A 45 -0.10 -14.54 -9.02
C GLU A 45 1.08 -14.66 -8.06
N VAL A 46 1.36 -13.59 -7.33
CA VAL A 46 2.32 -13.60 -6.22
C VAL A 46 1.54 -13.31 -4.94
N ASP A 47 1.50 -14.27 -4.04
CA ASP A 47 0.87 -14.13 -2.73
C ASP A 47 1.87 -13.64 -1.71
N LEU A 48 1.46 -12.66 -0.90
CA LEU A 48 2.14 -12.23 0.32
C LEU A 48 1.24 -12.53 1.52
N VAL A 49 1.83 -13.20 2.52
CA VAL A 49 1.23 -13.35 3.85
C VAL A 49 2.20 -12.80 4.88
N ASP A 50 1.73 -11.97 5.79
CA ASP A 50 2.55 -11.42 6.87
C ASP A 50 2.29 -12.03 8.24
N ASP A 51 3.07 -11.62 9.25
CA ASP A 51 2.97 -12.07 10.64
C ASP A 51 1.68 -11.63 11.36
N ARG A 52 0.79 -10.90 10.68
CA ARG A 52 -0.53 -10.47 11.17
C ARG A 52 -1.66 -11.13 10.38
N ASP A 53 -1.35 -12.19 9.63
CA ASP A 53 -2.27 -12.91 8.75
C ASP A 53 -2.90 -12.04 7.65
N ARG A 54 -2.30 -10.88 7.33
CA ARG A 54 -2.75 -10.06 6.20
C ARG A 54 -2.27 -10.70 4.91
N LYS A 55 -3.19 -10.89 3.97
CA LYS A 55 -2.98 -11.55 2.70
C LYS A 55 -3.12 -10.57 1.55
N ARG A 56 -2.15 -10.58 0.65
CA ARG A 56 -2.18 -9.77 -0.58
C ARG A 56 -1.86 -10.65 -1.76
N ALA A 57 -2.71 -10.61 -2.77
CA ALA A 57 -2.48 -11.29 -4.04
C ALA A 57 -2.09 -10.28 -5.11
N PHE A 58 -0.87 -10.34 -5.60
CA PHE A 58 -0.36 -9.49 -6.66
C PHE A 58 -0.59 -10.15 -8.02
N MET A 59 -1.51 -9.58 -8.79
CA MET A 59 -1.90 -10.09 -10.11
C MET A 59 -1.01 -9.46 -11.19
N THR A 60 -0.20 -10.30 -11.86
CA THR A 60 0.82 -9.84 -12.82
C THR A 60 0.40 -9.91 -14.30
N ASP A 61 -0.78 -10.46 -14.58
CA ASP A 61 -1.32 -10.65 -15.94
C ASP A 61 -2.26 -9.52 -16.41
N GLY A 62 -2.42 -8.47 -15.59
CA GLY A 62 -3.30 -7.34 -15.92
C GLY A 62 -4.80 -7.66 -15.88
N ARG A 63 -5.20 -8.79 -15.27
CA ARG A 63 -6.62 -9.10 -15.06
C ARG A 63 -7.31 -8.03 -14.22
N LYS A 64 -8.64 -7.96 -14.32
CA LYS A 64 -9.44 -7.08 -13.47
C LYS A 64 -9.45 -7.62 -12.04
N LEU A 65 -9.02 -6.78 -11.10
CA LEU A 65 -9.00 -7.10 -9.69
C LEU A 65 -10.42 -7.26 -9.13
N GLN A 66 -10.61 -8.25 -8.26
CA GLN A 66 -11.84 -8.44 -7.52
C GLN A 66 -11.84 -7.57 -6.27
N LYS A 67 -13.01 -6.99 -5.95
CA LYS A 67 -13.18 -6.32 -4.67
C LYS A 67 -13.28 -7.39 -3.59
N SER A 68 -12.33 -7.38 -2.66
CA SER A 68 -12.36 -8.28 -1.53
C SER A 68 -13.58 -8.04 -0.63
N LYS A 69 -14.12 -9.13 -0.08
CA LYS A 69 -15.12 -9.13 0.99
C LYS A 69 -14.47 -9.35 2.37
N ASP A 70 -13.22 -9.76 2.39
CA ASP A 70 -12.41 -10.01 3.58
C ASP A 70 -11.48 -8.80 3.79
N GLU A 71 -11.53 -8.21 4.99
CA GLU A 71 -10.72 -7.05 5.34
C GLU A 71 -9.21 -7.36 5.35
N ASN A 72 -8.85 -8.63 5.54
CA ASN A 72 -7.47 -9.10 5.57
C ASN A 72 -6.96 -9.58 4.20
N TYR A 73 -7.80 -9.64 3.18
CA TYR A 73 -7.41 -10.05 1.83
C TYR A 73 -7.55 -8.90 0.84
N GLN A 74 -6.55 -8.72 -0.03
CA GLN A 74 -6.62 -7.73 -1.10
C GLN A 74 -5.93 -8.22 -2.37
N GLU A 75 -6.62 -8.11 -3.50
CA GLU A 75 -6.00 -8.21 -4.82
C GLU A 75 -5.40 -6.86 -5.24
N ILE A 76 -4.19 -6.90 -5.78
CA ILE A 76 -3.40 -5.73 -6.17
C ILE A 76 -2.85 -5.95 -7.57
N ALA A 77 -2.96 -4.94 -8.44
CA ALA A 77 -2.37 -4.99 -9.76
C ALA A 77 -0.85 -4.86 -9.63
N ALA A 78 -0.12 -5.72 -10.32
CA ALA A 78 1.33 -5.72 -10.33
C ALA A 78 1.89 -6.05 -11.71
N LYS A 79 3.20 -5.84 -11.87
CA LYS A 79 3.95 -6.21 -13.06
C LYS A 79 5.39 -6.48 -12.69
N TRP A 80 6.06 -7.30 -13.50
CA TRP A 80 7.50 -7.47 -13.42
C TRP A 80 8.22 -6.38 -14.21
N ASP A 81 9.22 -5.78 -13.59
CA ASP A 81 10.18 -4.86 -14.19
C ASP A 81 11.58 -5.43 -13.96
N GLY A 82 12.03 -6.25 -14.91
CA GLY A 82 13.20 -7.11 -14.69
C GLY A 82 12.94 -8.14 -13.57
N HIS A 83 13.80 -8.16 -12.56
CA HIS A 83 13.69 -9.02 -11.36
C HIS A 83 12.89 -8.39 -10.22
N ARG A 84 12.28 -7.22 -10.45
CA ARG A 84 11.52 -6.47 -9.45
C ARG A 84 10.02 -6.58 -9.71
N LEU A 85 9.27 -6.98 -8.70
CA LEU A 85 7.80 -6.91 -8.72
C LEU A 85 7.38 -5.49 -8.36
N VAL A 86 6.58 -4.83 -9.19
CA VAL A 86 6.10 -3.45 -8.99
C VAL A 86 4.57 -3.44 -8.94
N THR A 87 4.00 -2.83 -7.91
CA THR A 87 2.54 -2.73 -7.74
C THR A 87 2.01 -1.35 -8.14
N ASP A 88 0.74 -1.32 -8.56
CA ASP A 88 -0.04 -0.12 -8.77
C ASP A 88 -1.14 -0.03 -7.69
N GLU A 89 -0.93 0.80 -6.67
CA GLU A 89 -1.78 0.89 -5.49
C GLU A 89 -2.21 2.34 -5.19
N LYS A 90 -3.16 2.48 -4.28
CA LYS A 90 -3.47 3.76 -3.63
C LYS A 90 -3.07 3.67 -2.16
N ASN A 91 -2.49 4.74 -1.64
CA ASN A 91 -2.32 4.87 -0.20
C ASN A 91 -3.70 5.08 0.48
N PRO A 92 -3.80 4.90 1.81
CA PRO A 92 -5.03 5.10 2.57
C PRO A 92 -5.70 6.47 2.38
N ARG A 93 -4.94 7.50 2.00
CA ARG A 93 -5.45 8.86 1.69
C ARG A 93 -5.90 9.02 0.23
N GLY A 94 -5.93 7.93 -0.55
CA GLY A 94 -6.35 7.90 -1.95
C GLY A 94 -5.29 8.38 -2.96
N GLY A 95 -4.10 8.77 -2.51
CA GLY A 95 -2.97 9.16 -3.36
C GLY A 95 -2.32 7.95 -4.04
N LYS A 96 -1.63 8.18 -5.17
CA LYS A 96 -0.89 7.11 -5.86
C LYS A 96 0.24 6.58 -4.98
N MET A 97 0.39 5.26 -4.98
CA MET A 97 1.48 4.57 -4.32
C MET A 97 1.91 3.40 -5.22
N SER A 98 3.21 3.12 -5.25
CA SER A 98 3.71 1.85 -5.74
C SER A 98 4.55 1.19 -4.66
N ARG A 99 4.50 -0.14 -4.62
CA ARG A 99 5.35 -0.96 -3.79
C ARG A 99 6.21 -1.81 -4.70
N THR A 100 7.49 -1.94 -4.37
CA THR A 100 8.39 -2.83 -5.08
C THR A 100 8.94 -3.90 -4.19
N PHE A 101 9.04 -5.12 -4.70
CA PHE A 101 9.74 -6.23 -4.06
C PHE A 101 10.92 -6.65 -4.94
N GLU A 102 12.09 -6.74 -4.33
CA GLU A 102 13.33 -7.06 -5.04
C GLU A 102 14.24 -7.87 -4.12
N LEU A 103 14.69 -9.04 -4.56
CA LEU A 103 15.74 -9.77 -3.85
C LEU A 103 17.07 -9.05 -4.03
N SER A 104 17.87 -9.00 -2.97
CA SER A 104 19.27 -8.58 -3.05
C SER A 104 20.02 -9.47 -4.04
N TYR A 105 21.11 -8.93 -4.61
CA TYR A 105 21.92 -9.64 -5.59
C TYR A 105 22.44 -11.01 -5.07
N ASP A 106 22.73 -11.09 -3.77
CA ASP A 106 23.19 -12.32 -3.11
C ASP A 106 22.04 -13.22 -2.62
N GLY A 107 20.77 -12.82 -2.81
CA GLY A 107 19.57 -13.55 -2.41
C GLY A 107 19.36 -13.62 -0.89
N ARG A 108 20.15 -12.89 -0.09
CA ARG A 108 20.08 -12.93 1.38
C ARG A 108 19.04 -12.01 1.96
N GLN A 109 18.61 -11.00 1.22
CA GLN A 109 17.63 -10.05 1.66
C GLN A 109 16.56 -9.85 0.60
N LEU A 110 15.34 -9.59 1.07
CA LEU A 110 14.27 -9.07 0.25
C LEU A 110 14.04 -7.61 0.64
N TYR A 111 14.02 -6.73 -0.35
CA TYR A 111 13.70 -5.33 -0.17
C TYR A 111 12.26 -5.05 -0.57
N GLU A 112 11.48 -4.54 0.38
CA GLU A 112 10.19 -3.93 0.12
C GLU A 112 10.37 -2.41 0.11
N THR A 113 10.08 -1.75 -1.01
CA THR A 113 10.18 -0.28 -1.11
C THR A 113 8.83 0.34 -1.43
N LEU A 114 8.36 1.22 -0.57
CA LEU A 114 7.17 2.04 -0.78
C LEU A 114 7.57 3.35 -1.44
N HIS A 115 6.94 3.68 -2.56
CA HIS A 115 7.06 4.97 -3.24
C HIS A 115 5.70 5.66 -3.22
N MET A 116 5.63 6.85 -2.62
CA MET A 116 4.42 7.66 -2.61
C MET A 116 4.74 9.13 -2.46
N THR A 117 3.71 9.96 -2.48
CA THR A 117 3.81 11.38 -2.11
C THR A 117 3.02 11.67 -0.85
N THR A 118 3.49 12.60 -0.02
CA THR A 118 2.82 13.01 1.22
C THR A 118 2.61 14.52 1.28
N GLY A 119 1.65 14.93 2.11
CA GLY A 119 1.32 16.33 2.33
C GLY A 119 0.63 17.00 1.12
N ARG A 120 0.28 18.28 1.29
CA ARG A 120 -0.39 19.07 0.24
C ARG A 120 0.54 19.43 -0.92
N ASN A 121 1.85 19.38 -0.71
CA ASN A 121 2.87 19.76 -1.69
C ASN A 121 3.37 18.57 -2.52
N ASN A 122 2.74 17.39 -2.40
CA ASN A 122 3.17 16.16 -3.08
C ASN A 122 4.64 15.81 -2.87
N THR A 123 5.16 16.01 -1.65
CA THR A 123 6.55 15.70 -1.32
C THR A 123 6.80 14.20 -1.50
N PRO A 124 7.77 13.77 -2.32
CA PRO A 124 8.10 12.37 -2.46
C PRO A 124 8.54 11.76 -1.13
N LEU A 125 8.03 10.57 -0.82
CA LEU A 125 8.41 9.75 0.30
C LEU A 125 8.76 8.35 -0.21
N VAL A 126 9.96 7.91 0.13
CA VAL A 126 10.45 6.55 -0.17
C VAL A 126 10.83 5.89 1.15
N ILE A 127 10.24 4.74 1.43
CA ILE A 127 10.54 3.92 2.62
C ILE A 127 10.99 2.56 2.13
N ARG A 128 12.12 2.06 2.63
CA ARG A 128 12.63 0.74 2.29
C ARG A 128 12.74 -0.11 3.55
N TYR A 129 12.10 -1.26 3.53
CA TYR A 129 12.27 -2.33 4.49
C TYR A 129 13.20 -3.40 3.92
N ALA A 130 14.00 -4.00 4.78
CA ALA A 130 14.89 -5.10 4.45
C ALA A 130 14.52 -6.30 5.31
N TYR A 131 14.19 -7.40 4.66
CA TYR A 131 13.87 -8.67 5.28
C TYR A 131 15.01 -9.64 5.02
N ASP A 132 15.61 -10.19 6.07
CA ASP A 132 16.59 -11.26 5.90
C ASP A 132 15.86 -12.55 5.50
N VAL A 133 16.36 -13.20 4.45
CA VAL A 133 15.84 -14.48 3.98
C VAL A 133 16.44 -15.56 4.90
N PRO A 134 15.62 -16.35 5.61
CA PRO A 134 16.12 -17.37 6.51
C PRO A 134 16.97 -18.38 5.74
N SER A 135 18.11 -18.76 6.33
CA SER A 135 18.96 -19.78 5.74
C SER A 135 18.20 -21.11 5.67
N PRO A 136 18.40 -21.95 4.64
CA PRO A 136 17.81 -23.29 4.58
C PRO A 136 18.06 -24.16 5.82
N ALA A 137 19.08 -23.84 6.63
CA ALA A 137 19.37 -24.51 7.90
C ALA A 137 18.44 -24.10 9.07
N GLU A 138 17.79 -22.94 9.00
CA GLU A 138 16.89 -22.43 10.04
C GLU A 138 15.44 -22.93 9.86
N THR A 139 15.03 -23.31 8.65
CA THR A 139 13.69 -23.83 8.36
C THR A 139 13.43 -25.26 8.89
N ARG A 140 14.43 -25.91 9.51
CA ARG A 140 14.35 -27.30 10.00
C ARG A 140 14.20 -27.43 11.53
N ARG A 141 13.79 -26.37 12.24
CA ARG A 141 13.59 -26.44 13.70
C ARG A 141 12.13 -26.26 14.10
#